data_AF-A0A0A0EC92-F1
#
_entry.id   AF-A0A0A0EC92-F1
#
_cell.length_a   1.000
_cell.length_b   1.000
_cell.length_c   1.000
_cell.angle_alpha   90.00
_cell.angle_beta   90.00
_cell.angle_gamma   90.00
#
_symmetry.space_group_name_H-M   'P 1'
#
loop_
_entity.id
_entity.type
_entity.pdbx_description
1 polymer ?
#
loop_
_entity_poly.entity_id
_entity_poly.type
_entity_poly.pdbx_seq_one_letter_code
_entity_poly.pdbx_strand_id
1 'polypeptide(L)'
;MNFTETPARDRDRTKARLYRMVMPDHLCPFGLKSKWLLEHKGYEVEDHPLTTREETDAFMDKHGVETTPQTFIEGQRIGGYDELRAFFGQALKGEDETSYRPVIAIFSVAFLIAAALMLRAGNIDPLFLLTGFVAVAMVLLGLQKLQDVEGFSTMFLNYDLLARKWVPYGYIYPYAETLAGVLMVAGLLPWLSGPLALFIGTVGAVSVFKAVYIDRRELKCACVGGGSNVPLGFVSLTENLMMMGMGTWTILQALL
;
A
#
# COMPACT_ATOMS: atom_id res chain seq x y z
N MET A 1 25.29 9.37 -43.42
CA MET A 1 24.48 8.15 -43.25
C MET A 1 25.42 7.06 -42.77
N ASN A 2 25.46 6.79 -41.47
CA ASN A 2 26.12 5.63 -40.89
C ASN A 2 25.10 4.96 -39.98
N PHE A 3 24.56 3.83 -40.43
CA PHE A 3 23.76 2.94 -39.62
C PHE A 3 24.70 2.27 -38.64
N THR A 4 24.64 2.66 -37.36
CA THR A 4 25.21 1.86 -36.28
C THR A 4 24.25 0.70 -36.03
N GLU A 5 24.62 -0.45 -36.57
CA GLU A 5 23.98 -1.74 -36.33
C GLU A 5 23.95 -2.03 -34.83
N THR A 6 22.75 -2.21 -34.29
CA THR A 6 22.56 -2.91 -33.02
C THR A 6 23.03 -4.35 -33.25
N PRO A 7 24.03 -4.87 -32.50
CA PRO A 7 24.45 -6.25 -32.69
C PRO A 7 23.27 -7.17 -32.36
N ALA A 8 22.86 -7.96 -33.35
CA ALA A 8 21.90 -9.03 -33.18
C ALA A 8 22.47 -10.01 -32.15
N ARG A 9 21.90 -10.02 -30.94
CA ARG A 9 22.22 -11.00 -29.90
C ARG A 9 21.82 -12.37 -30.43
N ASP A 10 22.82 -13.23 -30.59
CA ASP A 10 22.69 -14.60 -31.03
C ASP A 10 21.68 -15.36 -30.15
N ARG A 11 20.83 -16.18 -30.76
CA ARG A 11 19.73 -16.90 -30.08
C ARG A 11 20.22 -18.18 -29.42
N ASP A 12 21.38 -18.14 -28.80
CA ASP A 12 21.74 -19.17 -27.84
C ASP A 12 21.04 -18.79 -26.53
N ARG A 13 20.12 -19.64 -26.05
CA ARG A 13 19.41 -19.37 -24.81
C ARG A 13 20.45 -19.27 -23.70
N THR A 14 20.77 -18.05 -23.29
CA THR A 14 21.76 -17.83 -22.25
C THR A 14 21.33 -18.61 -21.02
N LYS A 15 22.20 -19.48 -20.52
CA LYS A 15 21.91 -20.32 -19.36
C LYS A 15 22.02 -19.50 -18.08
N ALA A 16 21.03 -19.62 -17.21
CA ALA A 16 21.05 -19.05 -15.87
C ALA A 16 20.97 -20.17 -14.84
N ARG A 17 21.90 -20.17 -13.88
CA ARG A 17 21.86 -21.10 -12.75
C ARG A 17 21.13 -20.44 -11.59
N LEU A 18 20.18 -21.16 -11.03
CA LEU A 18 19.39 -20.69 -9.90
C LEU A 18 19.50 -21.68 -8.76
N TYR A 19 20.06 -21.24 -7.64
CA TYR A 19 20.08 -22.00 -6.40
C TYR A 19 18.95 -21.49 -5.51
N ARG A 20 18.01 -22.35 -5.13
CA ARG A 20 16.83 -21.96 -4.34
C ARG A 20 16.43 -23.05 -3.37
N MET A 21 15.93 -22.68 -2.19
CA MET A 21 15.38 -23.65 -1.25
C MET A 21 14.10 -24.28 -1.79
N VAL A 22 14.04 -25.62 -1.71
CA VAL A 22 12.88 -26.45 -2.03
C VAL A 22 12.81 -27.58 -1.00
N MET A 23 12.30 -27.26 0.18
CA MET A 23 12.09 -28.24 1.24
C MET A 23 10.62 -28.69 1.26
N PRO A 24 10.30 -29.93 1.70
CA PRO A 24 8.93 -30.44 1.73
C PRO A 24 7.93 -29.52 2.47
N ASP A 25 8.36 -28.92 3.57
CA ASP A 25 7.53 -28.05 4.42
C ASP A 25 7.87 -26.55 4.31
N HIS A 26 8.73 -26.16 3.37
CA HIS A 26 9.14 -24.76 3.20
C HIS A 26 9.34 -24.38 1.73
N LEU A 27 8.37 -23.65 1.21
CA LEU A 27 8.36 -23.12 -0.15
C LEU A 27 8.92 -21.70 -0.16
N CYS A 28 10.07 -21.49 -0.80
CA CYS A 28 10.69 -20.17 -0.94
C CYS A 28 9.98 -19.35 -2.05
N PRO A 29 9.23 -18.27 -1.72
CA PRO A 29 8.51 -17.49 -2.73
C PRO A 29 9.44 -16.76 -3.68
N PHE A 30 10.59 -16.27 -3.18
CA PHE A 30 11.59 -15.57 -3.97
C PHE A 30 12.27 -16.50 -4.98
N GLY A 31 12.54 -17.76 -4.60
CA GLY A 31 13.09 -18.76 -5.52
C GLY A 31 12.18 -19.01 -6.72
N LEU A 32 10.87 -19.13 -6.48
CA LEU A 32 9.89 -19.28 -7.56
C LEU A 32 9.81 -18.04 -8.45
N LYS A 33 9.80 -16.85 -7.85
CA LYS A 33 9.78 -15.59 -8.60
C LYS A 33 11.06 -15.39 -9.44
N SER A 34 12.23 -15.76 -8.92
CA SER A 34 13.49 -15.73 -9.67
C SER A 34 13.46 -16.68 -10.86
N LYS A 35 13.00 -17.92 -10.65
CA LYS A 35 12.84 -18.91 -11.73
C LYS A 35 11.93 -18.39 -12.84
N TRP A 36 10.73 -17.94 -12.46
CA TRP A 36 9.77 -17.39 -13.41
C TRP A 36 10.32 -16.17 -14.15
N LEU A 37 11.02 -15.26 -13.47
CA LEU A 37 11.59 -14.06 -14.08
C LEU A 37 12.66 -14.41 -15.12
N LEU A 38 13.55 -15.35 -14.81
CA LEU A 38 14.58 -15.83 -15.75
C LEU A 38 13.94 -16.48 -16.99
N GLU A 39 12.99 -17.40 -16.79
CA GLU A 39 12.26 -18.06 -17.87
C GLU A 39 11.52 -17.04 -18.76
N HIS A 40 10.86 -16.05 -18.13
CA HIS A 40 10.13 -14.99 -18.85
C HIS A 40 11.05 -14.04 -19.62
N LYS A 41 12.31 -13.87 -19.18
CA LYS A 41 13.35 -13.10 -19.89
C LYS A 41 14.06 -13.92 -20.97
N GLY A 42 13.67 -15.18 -21.18
CA GLY A 42 14.16 -16.05 -22.24
C GLY A 42 15.38 -16.89 -21.88
N TYR A 43 15.79 -16.92 -20.61
CA TYR A 43 16.90 -17.75 -20.14
C TYR A 43 16.48 -19.21 -19.99
N GLU A 44 17.40 -20.12 -20.26
CA GLU A 44 17.26 -21.52 -19.84
C GLU A 44 17.74 -21.64 -18.39
N VAL A 45 16.84 -22.06 -17.48
CA VAL A 45 17.13 -22.10 -16.05
C VAL A 45 17.65 -23.49 -15.65
N GLU A 46 18.93 -23.54 -15.30
CA GLU A 46 19.55 -24.64 -14.57
C GLU A 46 19.15 -24.51 -13.08
N ASP A 47 18.04 -25.17 -12.72
CA ASP A 47 17.43 -25.12 -11.38
C ASP A 47 18.15 -26.09 -10.43
N HIS A 48 18.78 -25.54 -9.39
CA HIS A 48 19.50 -26.26 -8.34
C HIS A 48 18.72 -26.14 -7.01
N PRO A 49 17.77 -27.05 -6.74
CA PRO A 49 17.02 -27.05 -5.51
C PRO A 49 17.90 -27.46 -4.32
N LEU A 50 17.93 -26.61 -3.29
CA LEU A 50 18.52 -26.90 -1.98
C LEU A 50 17.42 -27.52 -1.11
N THR A 51 17.55 -28.80 -0.80
CA THR A 51 16.47 -29.63 -0.24
C THR A 51 16.58 -29.86 1.26
N THR A 52 17.71 -29.53 1.87
CA THR A 52 17.91 -29.56 3.33
C THR A 52 18.48 -28.26 3.86
N ARG A 53 18.39 -28.06 5.18
CA ARG A 53 18.95 -26.88 5.85
C ARG A 53 20.47 -26.91 5.80
N GLU A 54 21.08 -28.08 6.01
CA GLU A 54 22.53 -28.26 5.92
C GLU A 54 23.05 -27.96 4.51
N GLU A 55 22.32 -28.36 3.46
CA GLU A 55 22.67 -28.03 2.08
C GLU A 55 22.59 -26.52 1.82
N THR A 56 21.58 -25.87 2.40
CA THR A 56 21.38 -24.42 2.27
C THR A 56 22.48 -23.65 3.00
N ASP A 57 22.76 -24.00 4.26
CA ASP A 57 23.78 -23.37 5.09
C ASP A 57 25.17 -23.58 4.45
N ALA A 58 25.47 -24.80 3.97
CA ALA A 58 26.72 -25.07 3.26
C ALA A 58 26.85 -24.29 1.94
N PHE A 59 25.75 -24.11 1.20
CA PHE A 59 25.74 -23.27 -0.01
C PHE A 59 26.01 -21.80 0.33
N MET A 60 25.36 -21.29 1.39
CA MET A 60 25.49 -19.92 1.88
C MET A 60 26.92 -19.63 2.33
N ASP A 61 27.50 -20.51 3.13
CA ASP A 61 28.90 -20.42 3.59
C ASP A 61 29.88 -20.46 2.42
N LYS A 62 29.69 -21.40 1.48
CA LYS A 62 30.56 -21.55 0.30
C LYS A 62 30.58 -20.32 -0.59
N HIS A 63 29.45 -19.62 -0.72
CA HIS A 63 29.32 -18.46 -1.60
C HIS A 63 29.36 -17.11 -0.85
N GLY A 64 29.52 -17.12 0.47
CA GLY A 64 29.53 -15.93 1.31
C GLY A 64 28.26 -15.09 1.15
N VAL A 65 27.08 -15.73 1.23
CA VAL A 65 25.77 -15.06 1.13
C VAL A 65 24.93 -15.36 2.35
N GLU A 66 24.12 -14.39 2.76
CA GLU A 66 23.23 -14.52 3.92
C GLU A 66 21.84 -15.05 3.56
N THR A 67 21.49 -15.08 2.27
CA THR A 67 20.15 -15.44 1.81
C THR A 67 20.16 -16.26 0.52
N THR A 68 19.08 -17.01 0.31
CA THR A 68 18.74 -17.65 -0.96
C THR A 68 17.34 -17.16 -1.41
N PRO A 69 16.99 -17.17 -2.70
CA PRO A 69 17.73 -17.75 -3.82
C PRO A 69 18.99 -16.98 -4.22
N GLN A 70 19.87 -17.61 -4.99
CA GLN A 70 21.01 -16.96 -5.64
C GLN A 70 21.02 -17.29 -7.14
N THR A 71 21.16 -16.26 -7.97
CA THR A 71 21.14 -16.35 -9.43
C THR A 71 22.52 -16.08 -10.00
N PHE A 72 22.92 -16.90 -10.97
CA PHE A 72 24.16 -16.76 -11.72
C PHE A 72 23.85 -16.76 -13.22
N ILE A 73 24.41 -15.80 -13.96
CA ILE A 73 24.25 -15.68 -15.40
C ILE A 73 25.66 -15.57 -16.00
N GLU A 74 25.97 -16.40 -17.01
CA GLU A 74 27.30 -16.42 -17.66
C GLU A 74 28.47 -16.56 -16.65
N GLY A 75 28.25 -17.31 -15.56
CA GLY A 75 29.25 -17.52 -14.51
C GLY A 75 29.42 -16.36 -13.52
N GLN A 76 28.75 -15.22 -13.74
CA GLN A 76 28.74 -14.09 -12.82
C GLN A 76 27.58 -14.22 -11.83
N ARG A 77 27.86 -13.98 -10.53
CA ARG A 77 26.82 -13.93 -9.49
C ARG A 77 26.04 -12.63 -9.61
N ILE A 78 24.75 -12.74 -9.91
CA ILE A 78 23.84 -11.59 -9.95
C ILE A 78 23.35 -11.26 -8.54
N GLY A 79 23.01 -12.27 -7.75
CA GLY A 79 22.53 -12.11 -6.37
C GLY A 79 21.17 -12.75 -6.13
N GLY A 80 20.45 -12.22 -5.14
CA GLY A 80 19.10 -12.61 -4.80
C GLY A 80 18.05 -12.15 -5.81
N TYR A 81 16.78 -12.25 -5.43
CA TYR A 81 15.68 -11.85 -6.30
C TYR A 81 15.69 -10.36 -6.62
N ASP A 82 16.10 -9.52 -5.68
CA ASP A 82 16.05 -8.07 -5.82
C ASP A 82 17.16 -7.57 -6.76
N GLU A 83 18.37 -8.12 -6.62
CA GLU A 83 19.47 -7.86 -7.55
C GLU A 83 19.19 -8.42 -8.94
N LEU A 84 18.55 -9.60 -9.03
CA LEU A 84 18.11 -10.16 -10.31
C LEU A 84 17.10 -9.24 -11.02
N ARG A 85 16.17 -8.65 -10.27
CA ARG A 85 15.25 -7.66 -10.82
C ARG A 85 15.98 -6.41 -11.27
N ALA A 86 16.93 -5.91 -10.47
CA ALA A 86 17.75 -4.76 -10.84
C ALA A 86 18.55 -5.02 -12.11
N PHE A 87 19.13 -6.21 -12.27
CA PHE A 87 19.84 -6.65 -13.48
C PHE A 87 18.96 -6.55 -14.74
N PHE A 88 17.67 -6.85 -14.63
CA PHE A 88 16.70 -6.70 -15.73
C PHE A 88 16.08 -5.30 -15.86
N GLY A 89 16.63 -4.29 -15.19
CA GLY A 89 16.11 -2.92 -15.20
C GLY A 89 14.77 -2.77 -14.46
N GLN A 90 14.41 -3.73 -13.60
CA GLN A 90 13.19 -3.73 -12.78
C GLN A 90 13.49 -3.50 -11.29
N ALA A 91 14.55 -2.73 -11.02
CA ALA A 91 15.01 -2.42 -9.66
C ALA A 91 13.82 -2.07 -8.76
N LEU A 92 13.82 -2.65 -7.57
CA LEU A 92 12.83 -2.32 -6.57
C LEU A 92 12.95 -0.84 -6.23
N LYS A 93 11.80 -0.19 -6.10
CA LYS A 93 11.70 1.07 -5.38
C LYS A 93 12.32 0.87 -3.99
N GLY A 94 13.18 1.78 -3.55
CA GLY A 94 13.75 1.71 -2.19
C GLY A 94 12.66 1.61 -1.12
N GLU A 95 12.97 1.04 0.05
CA GLU A 95 12.01 0.88 1.16
C GLU A 95 11.37 2.20 1.63
N ASP A 96 11.96 3.35 1.29
CA ASP A 96 11.45 4.69 1.59
C ASP A 96 10.88 5.45 0.38
N GLU A 97 10.84 4.83 -0.80
CA GLU A 97 10.27 5.48 -1.97
C GLU A 97 8.75 5.61 -1.89
N THR A 98 8.26 6.79 -2.25
CA THR A 98 6.82 7.10 -2.21
C THR A 98 6.01 6.21 -3.15
N SER A 99 4.88 5.72 -2.63
CA SER A 99 3.96 4.85 -3.36
C SER A 99 2.52 5.29 -3.18
N TYR A 100 1.88 5.76 -4.26
CA TYR A 100 0.46 6.13 -4.28
C TYR A 100 -0.45 4.98 -4.69
N ARG A 101 0.10 3.83 -5.09
CA ARG A 101 -0.67 2.68 -5.60
C ARG A 101 -1.74 2.20 -4.60
N PRO A 102 -1.46 2.07 -3.28
CA PRO A 102 -2.49 1.67 -2.32
C PRO A 102 -3.65 2.66 -2.24
N VAL A 103 -3.35 3.97 -2.23
CA VAL A 103 -4.35 5.04 -2.19
C VAL A 103 -5.24 5.03 -3.43
N ILE A 104 -4.62 4.97 -4.62
CA ILE A 104 -5.36 4.94 -5.89
C ILE A 104 -6.28 3.72 -5.93
N ALA A 105 -5.80 2.56 -5.47
CA ALA A 105 -6.62 1.34 -5.40
C ALA A 105 -7.83 1.52 -4.47
N ILE A 106 -7.63 2.06 -3.26
CA ILE A 106 -8.72 2.30 -2.30
C ILE A 106 -9.77 3.24 -2.87
N PHE A 107 -9.37 4.42 -3.38
CA PHE A 107 -10.33 5.38 -3.91
C PHE A 107 -11.02 4.88 -5.18
N SER A 108 -10.30 4.15 -6.04
CA SER A 108 -10.90 3.55 -7.25
C SER A 108 -11.95 2.49 -6.88
N VAL A 109 -11.65 1.61 -5.93
CA VAL A 109 -12.61 0.59 -5.46
C VAL A 109 -13.78 1.25 -4.72
N ALA A 110 -13.55 2.27 -3.90
CA ALA A 110 -14.62 3.03 -3.24
C ALA A 110 -15.58 3.66 -4.26
N PHE A 111 -15.05 4.25 -5.33
CA PHE A 111 -15.86 4.84 -6.39
C PHE A 111 -16.68 3.78 -7.13
N LEU A 112 -16.07 2.65 -7.47
CA LEU A 112 -16.77 1.54 -8.14
C LEU A 112 -17.88 0.95 -7.26
N ILE A 113 -17.65 0.81 -5.95
CA ILE A 113 -18.69 0.37 -5.00
C ILE A 113 -19.83 1.39 -4.94
N ALA A 114 -19.53 2.68 -4.81
CA ALA A 114 -20.56 3.72 -4.78
C ALA A 114 -21.38 3.77 -6.08
N ALA A 115 -20.72 3.64 -7.23
CA ALA A 115 -21.39 3.52 -8.53
C ALA A 115 -22.28 2.26 -8.60
N ALA A 116 -21.80 1.12 -8.11
CA ALA A 116 -22.59 -0.10 -8.06
C ALA A 116 -23.83 0.03 -7.15
N LEU A 117 -23.68 0.69 -5.99
CA LEU A 117 -24.80 0.98 -5.09
C LEU A 117 -25.81 1.94 -5.73
N MET A 118 -25.35 2.97 -6.44
CA MET A 118 -26.20 3.91 -7.18
C MET A 118 -27.01 3.18 -8.26
N LEU A 119 -26.35 2.36 -9.08
CA LEU A 119 -27.00 1.58 -10.12
C LEU A 119 -28.01 0.58 -9.53
N ARG A 120 -27.70 -0.04 -8.38
CA ARG A 120 -28.61 -0.92 -7.66
C ARG A 120 -29.84 -0.18 -7.12
N ALA A 121 -29.69 1.08 -6.72
CA ALA A 121 -30.80 1.93 -6.27
C ALA A 121 -31.73 2.35 -7.42
N GLY A 122 -31.34 2.12 -8.68
CA GLY A 122 -32.19 2.32 -9.86
C GLY A 122 -32.27 3.75 -10.37
N ASN A 123 -31.50 4.69 -9.80
CA ASN A 123 -31.47 6.09 -10.23
C ASN A 123 -30.04 6.58 -10.42
N ILE A 124 -29.79 7.36 -11.48
CA ILE A 124 -28.50 8.04 -11.69
C ILE A 124 -28.55 9.37 -10.95
N ASP A 125 -28.04 9.38 -9.73
CA ASP A 125 -27.93 10.57 -8.89
C ASP A 125 -26.46 10.87 -8.58
N PRO A 126 -25.87 11.93 -9.18
CA PRO A 126 -24.50 12.33 -8.91
C PRO A 126 -24.21 12.64 -7.44
N LEU A 127 -25.21 13.09 -6.68
CA LEU A 127 -25.05 13.40 -5.27
C LEU A 127 -25.00 12.12 -4.43
N PHE A 128 -25.84 11.14 -4.73
CA PHE A 128 -25.74 9.79 -4.16
C PHE A 128 -24.37 9.16 -4.47
N LEU A 129 -23.89 9.28 -5.71
CA LEU A 129 -22.57 8.77 -6.09
C LEU A 129 -21.45 9.42 -5.28
N LEU A 130 -21.45 10.74 -5.17
CA LEU A 130 -20.42 11.50 -4.45
C LEU A 130 -20.43 11.17 -2.95
N THR A 131 -21.60 11.20 -2.32
CA THR A 131 -21.75 10.94 -0.88
C THR A 131 -21.46 9.48 -0.53
N GLY A 132 -21.95 8.55 -1.34
CA GLY A 132 -21.62 7.12 -1.22
C GLY A 132 -20.14 6.86 -1.42
N PHE A 133 -19.49 7.53 -2.38
CA PHE A 133 -18.06 7.41 -2.62
C PHE A 133 -17.23 7.80 -1.39
N VAL A 134 -17.50 8.96 -0.80
CA VAL A 134 -16.75 9.42 0.38
C VAL A 134 -17.02 8.50 1.57
N ALA A 135 -18.26 8.11 1.82
CA ALA A 135 -18.61 7.22 2.93
C ALA A 135 -17.93 5.84 2.80
N VAL A 136 -17.94 5.25 1.60
CA VAL A 136 -17.22 3.98 1.34
C VAL A 136 -15.71 4.17 1.46
N ALA A 137 -15.15 5.28 0.96
CA ALA A 137 -13.73 5.57 1.11
C ALA A 137 -13.31 5.64 2.59
N MET A 138 -14.10 6.29 3.44
CA MET A 138 -13.89 6.31 4.90
C MET A 138 -13.91 4.91 5.51
N VAL A 139 -14.85 4.04 5.09
CA VAL A 139 -14.88 2.65 5.57
C VAL A 139 -13.61 1.90 5.17
N LEU A 140 -13.18 2.02 3.91
CA LEU A 140 -12.00 1.32 3.43
C LEU A 140 -10.71 1.85 4.07
N LEU A 141 -10.56 3.17 4.24
CA LEU A 141 -9.42 3.78 4.90
C LEU A 141 -9.39 3.44 6.39
N GLY A 142 -10.53 3.51 7.07
CA GLY A 142 -10.68 3.07 8.46
C GLY A 142 -10.33 1.59 8.64
N LEU A 143 -10.73 0.72 7.70
CA LEU A 143 -10.33 -0.69 7.71
C LEU A 143 -8.80 -0.86 7.64
N GLN A 144 -8.08 -0.09 6.82
CA GLN A 144 -6.62 -0.15 6.78
C GLN A 144 -6.00 0.24 8.12
N LYS A 145 -6.57 1.24 8.80
CA LYS A 145 -6.14 1.67 10.14
C LYS A 145 -6.43 0.58 11.19
N LEU A 146 -7.52 -0.15 11.05
CA LEU A 146 -7.92 -1.24 11.96
C LEU A 146 -7.09 -2.52 11.82
N GLN A 147 -6.44 -2.76 10.68
CA GLN A 147 -5.59 -3.94 10.48
C GLN A 147 -4.36 -3.95 11.41
N ASP A 148 -3.84 -2.77 11.75
CA ASP A 148 -2.72 -2.58 12.66
C ASP A 148 -2.89 -1.27 13.43
N VAL A 149 -3.71 -1.34 14.49
CA VAL A 149 -4.04 -0.17 15.33
C VAL A 149 -2.81 0.36 16.07
N GLU A 150 -1.89 -0.52 16.47
CA GLU A 150 -0.66 -0.11 17.18
C GLU A 150 0.28 0.65 16.23
N GLY A 151 0.52 0.10 15.03
CA GLY A 151 1.30 0.80 14.00
C GLY A 151 0.64 2.11 13.56
N PHE A 152 -0.69 2.11 13.38
CA PHE A 152 -1.45 3.33 13.09
C PHE A 152 -1.26 4.40 14.17
N SER A 153 -1.55 4.06 15.43
CA SER A 153 -1.55 5.04 16.53
C SER A 153 -0.15 5.63 16.74
N THR A 154 0.89 4.81 16.65
CA THR A 154 2.30 5.25 16.70
C THR A 154 2.61 6.26 15.60
N MET A 155 2.20 5.98 14.35
CA MET A 155 2.41 6.89 13.23
C MET A 155 1.55 8.15 13.33
N PHE A 156 0.32 8.03 13.82
CA PHE A 156 -0.64 9.12 13.97
C PHE A 156 -0.19 10.16 15.00
N LEU A 157 0.42 9.72 16.10
CA LEU A 157 1.04 10.58 17.12
C LEU A 157 2.14 11.50 16.55
N ASN A 158 2.76 11.12 15.43
CA ASN A 158 3.80 11.94 14.81
C ASN A 158 3.28 13.23 14.18
N TYR A 159 1.97 13.46 14.07
CA TYR A 159 1.43 14.72 13.54
C TYR A 159 0.10 15.16 14.15
N ASP A 160 -0.75 14.24 14.60
CA ASP A 160 -2.08 14.60 15.11
C ASP A 160 -2.00 15.35 16.45
N LEU A 161 -2.60 16.55 16.49
CA LEU A 161 -2.51 17.45 17.62
C LEU A 161 -3.28 16.97 18.85
N LEU A 162 -4.40 16.27 18.64
CA LEU A 162 -5.21 15.74 19.73
C LEU A 162 -4.60 14.44 20.26
N ALA A 163 -4.15 13.54 19.37
CA ALA A 163 -3.48 12.30 19.75
C ALA A 163 -2.23 12.57 20.58
N ARG A 164 -1.43 13.58 20.20
CA ARG A 164 -0.24 13.99 20.98
C ARG A 164 -0.56 14.46 22.39
N LYS A 165 -1.72 15.08 22.59
CA LYS A 165 -2.17 15.55 23.91
C LYS A 165 -2.84 14.45 24.72
N TRP A 166 -3.55 13.56 24.04
CA TRP A 166 -4.30 12.47 24.64
C TRP A 166 -4.16 11.21 23.80
N VAL A 167 -3.14 10.41 24.12
CA VAL A 167 -2.75 9.19 23.38
C VAL A 167 -3.91 8.22 23.11
N PRO A 168 -4.86 7.97 24.05
CA PRO A 168 -6.01 7.11 23.78
C PRO A 168 -6.85 7.51 22.57
N TYR A 169 -6.87 8.80 22.19
CA TYR A 169 -7.52 9.24 20.96
C TYR A 169 -6.97 8.54 19.72
N GLY A 170 -5.66 8.32 19.63
CA GLY A 170 -5.03 7.63 18.50
C GLY A 170 -5.48 6.18 18.36
N TYR A 171 -5.85 5.54 19.47
CA TYR A 171 -6.41 4.18 19.47
C TYR A 171 -7.90 4.16 19.13
N ILE A 172 -8.65 5.18 19.54
CA ILE A 172 -10.10 5.30 19.28
C ILE A 172 -10.38 5.70 17.83
N TYR A 173 -9.52 6.53 17.24
CA TYR A 173 -9.71 7.16 15.94
C TYR A 173 -10.08 6.18 14.80
N PRO A 174 -9.37 5.05 14.60
CA PRO A 174 -9.71 4.09 13.53
C PRO A 174 -11.14 3.57 13.65
N TYR A 175 -11.58 3.25 14.87
CA TYR A 175 -12.94 2.78 15.13
C TYR A 175 -13.98 3.87 14.91
N ALA A 176 -13.69 5.10 15.34
CA ALA A 176 -14.57 6.24 15.15
C ALA A 176 -14.77 6.56 13.66
N GLU A 177 -13.70 6.56 12.88
CA GLU A 177 -13.75 6.78 11.42
C GLU A 177 -14.54 5.67 10.72
N THR A 178 -14.23 4.40 11.00
CA THR A 178 -14.96 3.28 10.41
C THR A 178 -16.44 3.30 10.79
N LEU A 179 -16.76 3.56 12.06
CA LEU A 179 -18.15 3.66 12.52
C LEU A 179 -18.89 4.79 11.79
N ALA A 180 -18.30 5.98 11.69
CA ALA A 180 -18.89 7.09 10.97
C ALA A 180 -19.15 6.73 9.50
N GLY A 181 -18.15 6.15 8.82
CA GLY A 181 -18.28 5.71 7.43
C GLY A 181 -19.39 4.68 7.23
N VAL A 182 -19.46 3.64 8.08
CA VAL A 182 -20.50 2.59 7.99
C VAL A 182 -21.89 3.19 8.19
N LEU A 183 -22.06 4.05 9.19
CA LEU A 183 -23.34 4.73 9.45
C LEU A 183 -23.74 5.64 8.28
N MET A 184 -22.79 6.35 7.67
CA MET A 184 -23.02 7.19 6.50
C MET A 184 -23.39 6.36 5.26
N VAL A 185 -22.74 5.23 5.00
CA VAL A 185 -23.11 4.31 3.90
C VAL A 185 -24.54 3.79 4.10
N ALA A 186 -24.92 3.46 5.34
CA ALA A 186 -26.24 2.97 5.66
C ALA A 186 -27.33 4.06 5.68
N GLY A 187 -26.94 5.35 5.71
CA GLY A 187 -27.87 6.46 5.96
C GLY A 187 -28.49 6.42 7.36
N LEU A 188 -27.79 5.84 8.35
CA LEU A 188 -28.29 5.64 9.71
C LEU A 188 -27.65 6.61 10.71
N LEU A 189 -28.40 6.94 11.76
CA LEU A 189 -27.96 7.76 12.91
C LEU A 189 -27.17 9.03 12.48
N PRO A 190 -27.73 9.89 11.61
CA PRO A 190 -27.00 11.05 11.09
C PRO A 190 -26.62 12.07 12.18
N TRP A 191 -27.39 12.11 13.28
CA TRP A 191 -27.08 12.89 14.48
C TRP A 191 -25.80 12.43 15.19
N LEU A 192 -25.35 11.20 14.96
CA LEU A 192 -24.11 10.65 15.50
C LEU A 192 -23.00 10.68 14.46
N SER A 193 -23.25 10.12 13.26
CA SER A 193 -22.23 9.96 12.23
C SER A 193 -21.73 11.31 11.68
N GLY A 194 -22.64 12.27 11.47
CA GLY A 194 -22.31 13.60 10.97
C GLY A 194 -21.36 14.37 11.91
N PRO A 195 -21.74 14.60 13.19
CA PRO A 195 -20.87 15.26 14.16
C PRO A 195 -19.55 14.52 14.41
N LEU A 196 -19.58 13.18 14.44
CA LEU A 196 -18.38 12.38 14.64
C LEU A 196 -17.37 12.60 13.49
N ALA A 197 -17.80 12.47 12.24
CA ALA A 197 -16.96 12.68 11.06
C ALA A 197 -16.45 14.13 10.97
N LEU A 198 -17.32 15.11 11.25
CA LEU A 198 -16.95 16.52 11.25
C LEU A 198 -15.88 16.82 12.30
N PHE A 199 -16.03 16.28 13.52
CA PHE A 199 -15.07 16.49 14.59
C PHE A 199 -13.70 15.89 14.25
N ILE A 200 -13.65 14.60 13.95
CA ILE A 200 -12.37 13.91 13.69
C ILE A 200 -11.70 14.44 12.41
N GLY A 201 -12.49 14.76 11.38
CA GLY A 201 -12.00 15.36 10.13
C GLY A 201 -11.45 16.77 10.33
N THR A 202 -12.09 17.58 11.18
CA THR A 202 -11.57 18.93 11.50
C THR A 202 -10.26 18.87 12.27
N VAL A 203 -10.19 18.03 13.30
CA VAL A 203 -8.97 17.83 14.09
C VAL A 203 -7.83 17.32 13.21
N GLY A 204 -8.10 16.33 12.36
CA GLY A 204 -7.13 15.78 11.43
C GLY A 204 -6.69 16.79 10.36
N ALA A 205 -7.62 17.54 9.75
CA ALA A 205 -7.30 18.59 8.77
C ALA A 205 -6.37 19.65 9.36
N VAL A 206 -6.68 20.18 10.54
CA VAL A 206 -5.85 21.18 11.22
C VAL A 206 -4.48 20.60 11.56
N SER A 207 -4.43 19.35 12.01
CA SER A 207 -3.17 18.66 12.35
C SER A 207 -2.27 18.45 11.12
N VAL A 208 -2.82 17.94 10.01
CA VAL A 208 -2.10 17.75 8.75
C VAL A 208 -1.66 19.09 8.17
N PHE A 209 -2.55 20.09 8.17
CA PHE A 209 -2.23 21.43 7.68
C PHE A 209 -1.04 22.02 8.43
N LYS A 210 -1.07 21.96 9.77
CA LYS A 210 0.06 22.42 10.58
C LYS A 210 1.33 21.61 10.30
N ALA A 211 1.27 20.28 10.32
CA ALA A 211 2.46 19.45 10.18
C ALA A 211 3.14 19.60 8.80
N VAL A 212 2.36 19.71 7.73
CA VAL A 212 2.87 19.72 6.35
C VAL A 212 3.14 21.13 5.85
N TYR A 213 2.21 22.07 6.05
CA TYR A 213 2.28 23.40 5.43
C TYR A 213 2.98 24.43 6.31
N ILE A 214 2.86 24.31 7.64
CA ILE A 214 3.52 25.21 8.60
C ILE A 214 4.88 24.64 9.02
N ASP A 215 4.89 23.43 9.57
CA ASP A 215 6.10 22.81 10.13
C ASP A 215 6.99 22.17 9.05
N ARG A 216 6.53 22.11 7.78
CA ARG A 216 7.26 21.57 6.61
C ARG A 216 7.85 20.18 6.85
N ARG A 217 7.13 19.31 7.59
CA ARG A 217 7.59 17.96 7.90
C ARG A 217 7.29 16.99 6.75
N GLU A 218 8.28 16.21 6.37
CA GLU A 218 8.11 15.07 5.45
C GLU A 218 7.71 13.83 6.27
N LEU A 219 6.41 13.55 6.33
CA LEU A 219 5.85 12.44 7.11
C LEU A 219 5.09 11.47 6.21
N LYS A 220 5.07 10.20 6.60
CA LYS A 220 4.25 9.15 5.99
C LYS A 220 2.80 9.23 6.52
N CYS A 221 1.82 9.00 5.65
CA CYS A 221 0.38 8.96 5.96
C CYS A 221 0.09 7.70 6.77
N ALA A 222 -0.55 7.83 7.94
CA ALA A 222 -1.10 6.68 8.66
C ALA A 222 -2.43 6.18 8.04
N CYS A 223 -2.91 6.88 7.01
CA CYS A 223 -4.22 6.74 6.38
C CYS A 223 -4.46 5.36 5.75
N VAL A 224 -3.38 4.69 5.35
CA VAL A 224 -3.36 3.33 4.78
C VAL A 224 -2.70 2.35 5.76
N GLY A 225 -2.67 2.66 7.06
CA GLY A 225 -2.02 1.88 8.10
C GLY A 225 -0.55 2.24 8.34
N GLY A 226 0.04 1.64 9.39
CA GLY A 226 1.38 2.00 9.91
C GLY A 226 2.56 1.71 8.97
N GLY A 227 2.40 0.81 8.00
CA GLY A 227 3.46 0.39 7.06
C GLY A 227 3.45 1.07 5.69
N SER A 228 2.68 2.15 5.50
CA SER A 228 2.52 2.76 4.16
C SER A 228 3.59 3.82 3.85
N ASN A 229 4.14 3.79 2.63
CA ASN A 229 5.04 4.83 2.11
C ASN A 229 4.28 5.93 1.34
N VAL A 230 3.04 6.21 1.75
CA VAL A 230 2.23 7.27 1.17
C VAL A 230 2.64 8.58 1.85
N PRO A 231 2.98 9.65 1.13
CA PRO A 231 3.25 10.94 1.77
C PRO A 231 1.96 11.53 2.37
N LEU A 232 2.05 12.01 3.61
CA LEU A 232 0.91 12.56 4.37
C LEU A 232 0.22 13.73 3.65
N GLY A 233 0.98 14.55 2.92
CA GLY A 233 0.60 15.87 2.38
C GLY A 233 -0.82 16.03 1.81
N PHE A 234 -0.93 16.06 0.48
CA PHE A 234 -2.18 16.42 -0.19
C PHE A 234 -3.30 15.38 0.01
N VAL A 235 -2.93 14.10 0.07
CA VAL A 235 -3.88 12.99 0.17
C VAL A 235 -4.62 13.03 1.51
N SER A 236 -3.90 13.13 2.64
CA SER A 236 -4.53 13.16 3.95
C SER A 236 -5.33 14.44 4.19
N LEU A 237 -4.85 15.58 3.68
CA LEU A 237 -5.62 16.83 3.78
C LEU A 237 -6.95 16.71 3.03
N THR A 238 -6.93 16.15 1.81
CA THR A 238 -8.13 15.95 1.01
C THR A 238 -9.11 15.00 1.69
N GLU A 239 -8.62 13.88 2.26
CA GLU A 239 -9.44 12.94 3.05
C GLU A 239 -10.15 13.63 4.22
N ASN A 240 -9.41 14.39 5.02
CA ASN A 240 -9.99 15.09 6.18
C ASN A 240 -11.02 16.16 5.76
N LEU A 241 -10.77 16.88 4.67
CA LEU A 241 -11.74 17.84 4.11
C LEU A 241 -13.00 17.15 3.58
N MET A 242 -12.87 15.99 2.94
CA MET A 242 -14.01 15.18 2.52
C MET A 242 -14.84 14.72 3.72
N MET A 243 -14.20 14.31 4.82
CA MET A 243 -14.89 13.94 6.07
C MET A 243 -15.62 15.13 6.70
N MET A 244 -15.01 16.31 6.71
CA MET A 244 -15.67 17.55 7.16
C MET A 244 -16.89 17.88 6.29
N GLY A 245 -16.72 17.81 4.96
CA GLY A 245 -17.80 18.07 4.00
C GLY A 245 -18.96 17.10 4.17
N MET A 246 -18.67 15.79 4.25
CA MET A 246 -19.67 14.76 4.49
C MET A 246 -20.33 14.88 5.85
N GLY A 247 -19.58 15.12 6.92
CA GLY A 247 -20.14 15.33 8.25
C GLY A 247 -21.12 16.50 8.28
N THR A 248 -20.75 17.62 7.66
CA THR A 248 -21.63 18.80 7.51
C THR A 248 -22.86 18.46 6.70
N TRP A 249 -22.70 17.78 5.56
CA TRP A 249 -23.80 17.38 4.69
C TRP A 249 -24.81 16.47 5.41
N THR A 250 -24.31 15.46 6.13
CA THR A 250 -25.13 14.52 6.91
C THR A 250 -25.91 15.24 8.01
N ILE A 251 -25.30 16.24 8.68
CA ILE A 251 -26.00 17.07 9.68
C ILE A 251 -27.11 17.89 9.01
N LEU A 252 -26.80 18.57 7.91
CA LEU A 252 -27.77 19.41 7.20
C LEU A 252 -28.96 18.58 6.69
N GLN A 253 -28.71 17.41 6.11
CA GLN A 253 -29.77 16.49 5.70
C GLN A 253 -30.64 16.00 6.84
N ALA A 254 -30.09 15.83 8.05
CA ALA A 254 -30.88 15.40 9.20
C ALA A 254 -31.78 16.50 9.80
N LEU A 255 -31.49 17.76 9.46
CA LEU A 255 -32.23 18.94 9.95
C LEU A 255 -33.29 19.43 8.96
N LEU A 256 -33.20 19.03 7.68
CA LEU A 256 -34.14 19.36 6.60
C LEU A 256 -35.22 18.28 6.47
#